data_AF-A0A2J4QKA9-F1
#
_entry.id   AF-A0A2J4QKA9-F1
#
_cell.length_a   1.000
_cell.length_b   1.000
_cell.length_c   1.000
_cell.angle_alpha   90.00
_cell.angle_beta   90.00
_cell.angle_gamma   90.00
#
_symmetry.space_group_name_H-M   'P 1'
#
loop_
_entity.id
_entity.type
_entity.pdbx_description
1 polymer ?
#
loop_
_entity_poly.entity_id
_entity_poly.type
_entity_poly.pdbx_seq_one_letter_code
_entity_poly.pdbx_strand_id
1 'polypeptide(L)'
;MTAQTQSFPLVITQSWHRCSKFMQRETWQTPHQAQGLTFESICRRKTALLTIGQAALEDAWEFMDNRPCALFILDESACILSRCGDPQTLDQLAALGFRDGSYCAESIIGSCALSLASMLGQPVKTTGEEHFKHALHGWAFSSTPVFDNHGRLFGSISLCCLTEEQASPDLSLTLAIAREVGNSLLTDSLLAESNRHLNQMYGLLESMDDGVMAWNEQGILQFLNVQAATLLHLDAQASQGKNINELVTLPAL
;
A
#
# COMPACT_ATOMS: atom_id res chain seq x y z
N MET A 1 -1.75 -28.85 -40.81
CA MET A 1 -1.65 -28.49 -39.38
C MET A 1 -1.83 -26.98 -39.28
N THR A 2 -3.05 -26.54 -39.01
CA THR A 2 -3.38 -25.12 -38.88
C THR A 2 -2.84 -24.62 -37.54
N ALA A 3 -1.83 -23.75 -37.57
CA ALA A 3 -1.41 -23.00 -36.40
C ALA A 3 -2.63 -22.18 -35.92
N GLN A 4 -3.22 -22.58 -34.80
CA GLN A 4 -4.22 -21.76 -34.12
C GLN A 4 -3.52 -20.45 -33.75
N THR A 5 -3.95 -19.36 -34.38
CA THR A 5 -3.45 -18.02 -34.06
C THR A 5 -3.99 -17.69 -32.68
N GLN A 6 -3.15 -17.85 -31.66
CA GLN A 6 -3.51 -17.54 -30.28
C GLN A 6 -3.88 -16.05 -30.20
N SER A 7 -5.16 -15.77 -29.94
CA SER A 7 -5.68 -14.41 -29.86
C SER A 7 -5.45 -13.86 -28.46
N PHE A 8 -4.48 -12.95 -28.31
CA PHE A 8 -4.20 -12.28 -27.04
C PHE A 8 -5.22 -11.15 -26.76
N PRO A 9 -5.48 -10.83 -25.48
CA PRO A 9 -6.29 -9.67 -25.12
C PRO A 9 -5.76 -8.37 -25.74
N LEU A 10 -6.66 -7.44 -26.06
CA LEU A 10 -6.30 -6.16 -26.69
C LEU A 10 -5.26 -5.36 -25.89
N VAL A 11 -5.34 -5.44 -24.56
CA VAL A 11 -4.37 -4.79 -23.67
C VAL A 11 -2.95 -5.34 -23.84
N ILE A 12 -2.81 -6.65 -24.04
CA ILE A 12 -1.53 -7.32 -24.26
C ILE A 12 -0.98 -6.95 -25.62
N THR A 13 -1.80 -7.00 -26.68
CA THR A 13 -1.35 -6.66 -28.03
C THR A 13 -0.94 -5.18 -28.16
N GLN A 14 -1.65 -4.27 -27.49
CA GLN A 14 -1.24 -2.86 -27.40
C GLN A 14 0.08 -2.67 -26.66
N SER A 15 0.26 -3.37 -25.54
CA SER A 15 1.51 -3.37 -24.78
C SER A 15 2.68 -3.91 -25.61
N TRP A 16 2.47 -5.01 -26.35
CA TRP A 16 3.48 -5.56 -27.25
C TRP A 16 3.85 -4.59 -28.37
N HIS A 17 2.87 -3.87 -28.93
CA HIS A 17 3.13 -2.85 -29.93
C HIS A 17 3.94 -1.67 -29.40
N ARG A 18 3.81 -1.32 -28.10
CA ARG A 18 4.71 -0.34 -27.47
C ARG A 18 6.11 -0.93 -27.31
N CYS A 19 6.23 -2.11 -26.70
CA CYS A 19 7.50 -2.77 -26.43
C CYS A 19 8.33 -3.01 -27.69
N SER A 20 7.70 -3.46 -28.79
CA SER A 20 8.40 -3.79 -30.04
C SER A 20 9.12 -2.61 -30.70
N LYS A 21 8.79 -1.37 -30.32
CA LYS A 21 9.46 -0.17 -30.84
C LYS A 21 10.86 0.05 -30.26
N PHE A 22 11.18 -0.55 -29.11
CA PHE A 22 12.41 -0.26 -28.39
C PHE A 22 13.05 -1.48 -27.70
N MET A 23 12.45 -2.68 -27.79
CA MET A 23 13.04 -3.91 -27.26
C MET A 23 12.69 -5.16 -28.08
N GLN A 24 13.57 -6.16 -28.03
CA GLN A 24 13.37 -7.50 -28.62
C GLN A 24 12.83 -8.50 -27.58
N ARG A 25 12.19 -9.58 -28.01
CA ARG A 25 11.53 -10.55 -27.09
C ARG A 25 12.52 -11.54 -26.47
N GLU A 26 13.57 -11.87 -27.21
CA GLU A 26 14.56 -12.90 -26.90
C GLU A 26 15.65 -12.41 -25.94
N THR A 27 15.89 -11.10 -25.90
CA THR A 27 16.96 -10.51 -25.10
C THR A 27 16.48 -10.20 -23.68
N TRP A 28 17.13 -10.79 -22.68
CA TRP A 28 16.95 -10.43 -21.28
C TRP A 28 18.19 -9.74 -20.75
N GLN A 29 17.99 -8.60 -20.10
CA GLN A 29 19.00 -7.91 -19.31
C GLN A 29 18.41 -7.77 -17.91
N THR A 30 19.26 -7.94 -16.89
CA THR A 30 18.83 -7.73 -15.51
C THR A 30 18.29 -6.30 -15.37
N PRO A 31 17.09 -6.12 -14.81
CA PRO A 31 16.46 -4.81 -14.68
C PRO A 31 17.34 -3.87 -13.86
N HIS A 32 17.20 -2.57 -14.14
CA HIS A 32 17.86 -1.54 -13.35
C HIS A 32 17.43 -1.64 -11.89
N GLN A 33 18.37 -1.42 -10.97
CA GLN A 33 18.15 -1.55 -9.53
C GLN A 33 18.60 -0.26 -8.82
N ALA A 34 17.71 0.36 -8.05
CA ALA A 34 18.08 1.37 -7.06
C ALA A 34 18.85 0.69 -5.92
N GLN A 35 19.98 1.29 -5.50
CA GLN A 35 20.84 0.74 -4.46
C GLN A 35 21.28 1.81 -3.46
N GLY A 36 21.68 1.37 -2.27
CA GLY A 36 22.17 2.23 -1.19
C GLY A 36 21.18 3.33 -0.80
N LEU A 37 21.69 4.55 -0.59
CA LEU A 37 20.91 5.70 -0.12
C LEU A 37 19.71 6.04 -1.02
N THR A 38 19.80 5.78 -2.33
CA THR A 38 18.67 6.02 -3.25
C THR A 38 17.50 5.10 -2.91
N PHE A 39 17.77 3.81 -2.70
CA PHE A 39 16.73 2.85 -2.35
C PHE A 39 16.17 3.11 -0.94
N GLU A 40 17.03 3.41 0.02
CA GLU A 40 16.60 3.79 1.38
C GLU A 40 15.68 5.02 1.37
N SER A 41 15.98 6.01 0.53
CA SER A 41 15.12 7.20 0.36
C SER A 41 13.76 6.85 -0.23
N ILE A 42 13.70 5.95 -1.22
CA ILE A 42 12.45 5.45 -1.80
C ILE A 42 11.62 4.73 -0.72
N CYS A 43 12.23 3.79 0.02
CA CYS A 43 11.55 3.07 1.10
C CYS A 43 11.05 4.01 2.21
N ARG A 44 11.84 5.02 2.59
CA ARG A 44 11.45 6.02 3.60
C ARG A 44 10.25 6.87 3.14
N ARG A 45 10.16 7.18 1.85
CA ARG A 45 8.98 7.89 1.29
C ARG A 45 7.74 7.00 1.24
N LYS A 46 7.92 5.69 1.29
CA LYS A 46 6.86 4.68 1.20
C LYS A 46 6.65 3.89 2.50
N THR A 47 7.10 4.42 3.64
CA THR A 47 6.99 3.74 4.94
C THR A 47 5.54 3.35 5.26
N ALA A 48 4.57 4.24 5.03
CA ALA A 48 3.16 3.91 5.28
C ALA A 48 2.66 2.72 4.45
N LEU A 49 3.01 2.68 3.15
CA LEU A 49 2.68 1.55 2.27
C LEU A 49 3.39 0.26 2.71
N LEU A 50 4.68 0.37 3.02
CA LEU A 50 5.51 -0.76 3.41
C LEU A 50 5.04 -1.39 4.72
N THR A 51 4.80 -0.60 5.77
CA THR A 51 4.40 -1.14 7.07
C THR A 51 3.08 -1.90 6.99
N ILE A 52 2.06 -1.31 6.34
CA ILE A 52 0.74 -1.93 6.21
C ILE A 52 0.80 -3.11 5.23
N GLY A 53 1.47 -2.93 4.09
CA GLY A 53 1.58 -3.95 3.06
C GLY A 53 2.39 -5.16 3.51
N GLN A 54 3.48 -4.98 4.25
CA GLN A 54 4.29 -6.09 4.76
C GLN A 54 3.48 -6.94 5.74
N ALA A 55 2.78 -6.32 6.69
CA ALA A 55 1.90 -7.05 7.61
C ALA A 55 0.84 -7.87 6.84
N ALA A 56 0.16 -7.26 5.88
CA ALA A 56 -0.87 -7.96 5.10
C ALA A 56 -0.30 -9.09 4.21
N LEU A 57 0.92 -8.92 3.67
CA LEU A 57 1.57 -9.96 2.88
C LEU A 57 2.13 -11.10 3.75
N GLU A 58 2.62 -10.81 4.95
CA GLU A 58 3.08 -11.81 5.90
C GLU A 58 1.91 -12.69 6.36
N ASP A 59 0.76 -12.08 6.71
CA ASP A 59 -0.47 -12.81 7.02
C ASP A 59 -0.91 -13.67 5.83
N ALA A 60 -0.96 -13.09 4.62
CA ALA A 60 -1.34 -13.84 3.42
C ALA A 60 -0.39 -15.02 3.15
N TRP A 61 0.91 -14.85 3.36
CA TRP A 61 1.90 -15.91 3.21
C TRP A 61 1.72 -17.02 4.25
N GLU A 62 1.49 -16.67 5.52
CA GLU A 62 1.30 -17.64 6.61
C GLU A 62 0.10 -18.58 6.36
N PHE A 63 -0.98 -18.06 5.78
CA PHE A 63 -2.18 -18.85 5.46
C PHE A 63 -2.19 -19.50 4.07
N MET A 64 -1.17 -19.27 3.23
CA MET A 64 -1.01 -19.99 1.96
C MET A 64 -0.21 -21.26 2.21
N ASP A 65 -0.84 -22.44 2.07
CA ASP A 65 -0.30 -23.81 2.32
C ASP A 65 1.06 -24.13 1.63
N ASN A 66 2.17 -23.52 2.08
CA ASN A 66 3.53 -23.69 1.56
C ASN A 66 3.61 -23.67 0.01
N ARG A 67 2.83 -22.78 -0.62
CA ARG A 67 2.77 -22.69 -2.08
C ARG A 67 4.04 -22.05 -2.63
N PRO A 68 4.67 -22.59 -3.71
CA PRO A 68 5.82 -21.97 -4.37
C PRO A 68 5.45 -20.65 -5.09
N CYS A 69 5.39 -19.56 -4.33
CA CYS A 69 5.04 -18.23 -4.82
C CYS A 69 5.80 -17.14 -4.06
N ALA A 70 5.90 -15.97 -4.68
CA ALA A 70 6.46 -14.77 -4.10
C ALA A 70 5.44 -13.63 -4.14
N LEU A 71 5.46 -12.78 -3.13
CA LEU A 71 4.59 -11.63 -2.97
C LEU A 71 5.45 -10.37 -2.95
N PHE A 72 5.08 -9.37 -3.75
CA PHE A 72 5.82 -8.12 -3.91
C PHE A 72 4.96 -6.90 -3.57
N ILE A 73 5.60 -5.91 -2.95
CA ILE A 73 5.11 -4.54 -2.85
C ILE A 73 5.94 -3.69 -3.80
N LEU A 74 5.28 -2.96 -4.71
CA LEU A 74 5.94 -2.04 -5.63
C LEU A 74 5.45 -0.61 -5.40
N ASP A 75 6.29 0.38 -5.72
CA ASP A 75 5.87 1.78 -5.77
C ASP A 75 5.21 2.16 -7.11
N GLU A 76 4.79 3.42 -7.24
CA GLU A 76 4.15 3.98 -8.44
C GLU A 76 5.03 3.93 -9.70
N SER A 77 6.35 3.78 -9.54
CA SER A 77 7.32 3.65 -10.63
C SER A 77 7.62 2.18 -11.00
N ALA A 78 6.88 1.24 -10.40
CA ALA A 78 7.11 -0.19 -10.47
C ALA A 78 8.49 -0.60 -9.89
N CYS A 79 8.99 0.12 -8.90
CA CYS A 79 10.16 -0.27 -8.11
C CYS A 79 9.74 -1.27 -7.03
N ILE A 80 10.37 -2.44 -6.96
CA ILE A 80 10.12 -3.42 -5.90
C ILE A 80 10.64 -2.86 -4.57
N LEU A 81 9.75 -2.66 -3.61
CA LEU A 81 10.08 -2.15 -2.28
C LEU A 81 10.33 -3.28 -1.28
N SER A 82 9.56 -4.36 -1.37
CA SER A 82 9.66 -5.51 -0.48
C SER A 82 9.18 -6.78 -1.16
N ARG A 83 9.73 -7.91 -0.73
CA ARG A 83 9.42 -9.25 -1.23
C ARG A 83 9.34 -10.23 -0.05
N CYS A 84 8.33 -11.10 -0.06
CA CYS A 84 8.24 -12.26 0.84
C CYS A 84 7.66 -13.46 0.08
N GLY A 85 7.67 -14.65 0.70
CA GLY A 85 7.17 -15.87 0.09
C GLY A 85 8.16 -17.03 0.14
N ASP A 86 7.97 -18.01 -0.74
CA ASP A 86 8.80 -19.20 -0.83
C ASP A 86 10.26 -18.86 -1.19
N PRO A 87 11.25 -19.29 -0.39
CA PRO A 87 12.67 -18.98 -0.63
C PRO A 87 13.17 -19.42 -2.00
N GLN A 88 12.78 -20.61 -2.46
CA GLN A 88 13.24 -21.13 -3.76
C GLN A 88 12.68 -20.28 -4.92
N THR A 89 11.42 -19.90 -4.83
CA THR A 89 10.76 -19.02 -5.80
C THR A 89 11.40 -17.62 -5.81
N LEU A 90 11.70 -17.06 -4.63
CA LEU A 90 12.41 -15.79 -4.51
C LEU A 90 13.81 -15.84 -5.12
N ASP A 91 14.55 -16.93 -4.96
CA ASP A 91 15.88 -17.11 -5.55
C ASP A 91 15.82 -17.21 -7.09
N GLN A 92 14.83 -17.93 -7.64
CA GLN A 92 14.62 -17.99 -9.08
C GLN A 92 14.27 -16.62 -9.68
N LEU A 93 13.40 -15.85 -9.01
CA LEU A 93 13.08 -14.48 -9.40
C LEU A 93 14.31 -13.55 -9.26
N ALA A 94 15.12 -13.73 -8.21
CA ALA A 94 16.34 -12.96 -8.02
C ALA A 94 17.43 -13.28 -9.07
N ALA A 95 17.44 -14.50 -9.63
CA ALA A 95 18.30 -14.87 -10.75
C ALA A 95 17.90 -14.16 -12.06
N LEU A 96 16.61 -13.86 -12.24
CA LEU A 96 16.13 -12.97 -13.31
C LEU A 96 16.37 -11.48 -13.01
N GLY A 97 16.71 -11.15 -11.77
CA GLY A 97 17.03 -9.80 -11.32
C GLY A 97 15.87 -9.09 -10.60
N PHE A 98 14.79 -9.80 -10.23
CA PHE A 98 13.72 -9.25 -9.39
C PHE A 98 14.19 -9.21 -7.92
N ARG A 99 14.89 -8.14 -7.57
CA ARG A 99 15.42 -7.85 -6.23
C ARG A 99 14.80 -6.58 -5.66
N ASP A 100 14.98 -6.36 -4.37
CA ASP A 100 14.60 -5.09 -3.75
C ASP A 100 15.31 -3.93 -4.46
N GLY A 101 14.56 -2.89 -4.82
CA GLY A 101 15.01 -1.76 -5.62
C GLY A 101 14.94 -1.97 -7.14
N SER A 102 14.55 -3.14 -7.64
CA SER A 102 14.50 -3.41 -9.08
C SER A 102 13.28 -2.76 -9.72
N TYR A 103 13.47 -2.11 -10.86
CA TYR A 103 12.39 -1.47 -11.61
C TYR A 103 11.78 -2.44 -12.63
N CYS A 104 10.46 -2.61 -12.55
CA CYS A 104 9.66 -3.52 -13.35
C CYS A 104 8.76 -2.81 -14.37
N ALA A 105 9.12 -1.57 -14.75
CA ALA A 105 8.40 -0.79 -15.75
C ALA A 105 8.32 -1.54 -17.10
N GLU A 106 7.25 -1.28 -17.86
CA GLU A 106 7.05 -1.87 -19.20
C GLU A 106 8.24 -1.60 -20.11
N SER A 107 8.88 -0.44 -19.98
CA SER A 107 10.05 -0.07 -20.76
C SER A 107 11.32 -0.87 -20.45
N ILE A 108 11.33 -1.62 -19.34
CA ILE A 108 12.49 -2.38 -18.84
C ILE A 108 12.28 -3.88 -19.07
N ILE A 109 11.20 -4.43 -18.52
CA ILE A 109 10.93 -5.89 -18.55
C ILE A 109 9.91 -6.30 -19.62
N GLY A 110 9.36 -5.35 -20.36
CA GLY A 110 8.28 -5.56 -21.32
C GLY A 110 6.92 -5.76 -20.64
N SER A 111 5.96 -6.26 -21.41
CA SER A 111 4.58 -6.52 -20.96
C SER A 111 4.57 -7.52 -19.80
N CYS A 112 4.14 -7.05 -18.62
CA CYS A 112 4.01 -7.85 -17.40
C CYS A 112 3.00 -7.18 -16.46
N ALA A 113 2.22 -7.96 -15.72
CA ALA A 113 1.25 -7.46 -14.75
C ALA A 113 1.85 -6.43 -13.77
N LEU A 114 3.12 -6.60 -13.38
CA LEU A 114 3.85 -5.70 -12.47
C LEU A 114 3.80 -4.22 -12.89
N SER A 115 3.79 -3.93 -14.19
CA SER A 115 3.63 -2.56 -14.71
C SER A 115 2.27 -2.30 -15.35
N LEU A 116 1.67 -3.31 -16.00
CA LEU A 116 0.37 -3.16 -16.66
C LEU A 116 -0.74 -2.78 -15.68
N ALA A 117 -0.76 -3.37 -14.48
CA ALA A 117 -1.79 -3.11 -13.48
C ALA A 117 -1.81 -1.63 -13.09
N SER A 118 -0.64 -1.06 -12.82
CA SER A 118 -0.45 0.36 -12.52
C SER A 118 -0.80 1.28 -13.68
N MET A 119 -0.41 0.93 -14.92
CA MET A 119 -0.72 1.75 -16.10
C MET A 119 -2.20 1.79 -16.45
N LEU A 120 -2.94 0.70 -16.19
CA LEU A 120 -4.36 0.58 -16.49
C LEU A 120 -5.23 1.02 -15.31
N GLY A 121 -4.67 1.11 -14.11
CA GLY A 121 -5.40 1.43 -12.90
C GLY A 121 -6.36 0.32 -12.44
N GLN A 122 -6.10 -0.94 -12.81
CA GLN A 122 -6.96 -2.08 -12.46
C GLN A 122 -6.14 -3.36 -12.23
N PRO A 123 -6.69 -4.39 -11.55
CA PRO A 123 -6.05 -5.69 -11.42
C PRO A 123 -5.74 -6.32 -12.78
N VAL A 124 -4.52 -6.84 -12.93
CA VAL A 124 -4.07 -7.53 -14.15
C VAL A 124 -3.38 -8.82 -13.78
N LYS A 125 -3.65 -9.87 -14.56
CA LYS A 125 -2.85 -11.09 -14.59
C LYS A 125 -2.20 -11.22 -15.95
N THR A 126 -0.93 -11.62 -15.98
CA THR A 126 -0.22 -12.03 -17.19
C THR A 126 0.45 -13.39 -16.96
N THR A 127 0.39 -14.27 -17.95
CA THR A 127 0.94 -15.63 -17.85
C THR A 127 1.57 -16.10 -19.16
N GLY A 128 2.67 -16.84 -19.05
CA GLY A 128 3.30 -17.49 -20.19
C GLY A 128 3.63 -16.53 -21.33
N GLU A 129 3.12 -16.86 -22.52
CA GLU A 129 3.39 -16.10 -23.74
C GLU A 129 2.81 -14.69 -23.75
N GLU A 130 1.89 -14.34 -22.84
CA GLU A 130 1.38 -12.97 -22.69
C GLU A 130 2.50 -11.98 -22.32
N HIS A 131 3.56 -12.49 -21.69
CA HIS A 131 4.76 -11.71 -21.45
C HIS A 131 5.49 -11.40 -22.75
N PHE A 132 5.92 -10.15 -22.89
CA PHE A 132 6.68 -9.75 -24.08
C PHE A 132 8.03 -10.46 -24.14
N LYS A 133 8.72 -10.59 -23.00
CA LYS A 133 10.05 -11.22 -22.87
C LYS A 133 9.94 -12.74 -22.68
N HIS A 134 10.68 -13.51 -23.49
CA HIS A 134 10.71 -14.97 -23.39
C HIS A 134 11.22 -15.48 -22.04
N ALA A 135 12.11 -14.73 -21.38
CA ALA A 135 12.62 -15.07 -20.05
C ALA A 135 11.51 -15.16 -18.98
N LEU A 136 10.35 -14.54 -19.22
CA LEU A 136 9.20 -14.56 -18.30
C LEU A 136 8.14 -15.58 -18.68
N HIS A 137 8.33 -16.38 -19.75
CA HIS A 137 7.32 -17.35 -20.21
C HIS A 137 7.10 -18.52 -19.24
N GLY A 138 8.03 -18.77 -18.32
CA GLY A 138 7.82 -19.75 -17.24
C GLY A 138 6.93 -19.23 -16.10
N TRP A 139 6.60 -17.94 -16.08
CA TRP A 139 6.02 -17.27 -14.92
C TRP A 139 4.57 -16.84 -15.14
N ALA A 140 3.86 -16.69 -14.03
CA ALA A 140 2.59 -16.00 -13.94
C ALA A 140 2.71 -14.86 -12.92
N PHE A 141 2.20 -13.68 -13.28
CA PHE A 141 2.16 -12.51 -12.41
C PHE A 141 0.72 -12.02 -12.28
N SER A 142 0.25 -11.84 -11.05
CA SER A 142 -0.99 -11.12 -10.75
C SER A 142 -0.62 -9.86 -9.98
N SER A 143 -1.15 -8.71 -10.38
CA SER A 143 -0.83 -7.43 -9.74
C SER A 143 -2.05 -6.54 -9.66
N THR A 144 -2.21 -5.84 -8.54
CA THR A 144 -3.29 -4.88 -8.32
C THR A 144 -2.72 -3.55 -7.81
N PRO A 145 -3.08 -2.41 -8.44
CA PRO A 145 -2.64 -1.09 -7.97
C PRO A 145 -3.30 -0.71 -6.64
N VAL A 146 -2.55 0.01 -5.81
CA VAL A 146 -3.00 0.68 -4.59
C VAL A 146 -3.03 2.17 -4.86
N PHE A 147 -4.10 2.84 -4.47
CA PHE A 147 -4.28 4.28 -4.65
C PHE A 147 -4.22 5.01 -3.30
N ASP A 148 -3.74 6.25 -3.32
CA ASP A 148 -3.83 7.15 -2.17
C ASP A 148 -5.22 7.80 -2.07
N ASN A 149 -5.42 8.60 -1.04
CA ASN A 149 -6.71 9.25 -0.73
C ASN A 149 -7.13 10.29 -1.76
N HIS A 150 -6.24 10.68 -2.66
CA HIS A 150 -6.52 11.59 -3.77
C HIS A 150 -6.77 10.83 -5.07
N GLY A 151 -6.85 9.50 -5.02
CA GLY A 151 -7.02 8.64 -6.19
C GLY A 151 -5.76 8.51 -7.04
N ARG A 152 -4.59 8.90 -6.54
CA ARG A 152 -3.32 8.79 -7.26
C ARG A 152 -2.71 7.41 -6.99
N LEU A 153 -2.08 6.84 -8.01
CA LEU A 153 -1.34 5.58 -7.85
C LEU A 153 -0.26 5.75 -6.77
N PHE A 154 -0.32 4.90 -5.74
CA PHE A 154 0.60 4.92 -4.62
C PHE A 154 1.58 3.75 -4.62
N GLY A 155 1.20 2.64 -5.25
CA GLY A 155 2.00 1.44 -5.42
C GLY A 155 1.19 0.29 -6.02
N SER A 156 1.67 -0.93 -5.90
CA SER A 156 0.91 -2.14 -6.24
C SER A 156 1.30 -3.33 -5.37
N ILE A 157 0.35 -4.25 -5.21
CA ILE A 157 0.55 -5.55 -4.57
C ILE A 157 0.55 -6.61 -5.67
N SER A 158 1.55 -7.50 -5.64
CA SER A 158 1.71 -8.52 -6.69
C SER A 158 2.00 -9.89 -6.11
N LEU A 159 1.54 -10.92 -6.82
CA LEU A 159 1.85 -12.33 -6.60
C LEU A 159 2.50 -12.89 -7.85
N CYS A 160 3.61 -13.59 -7.67
CA CYS A 160 4.41 -14.20 -8.71
C CYS A 160 4.57 -15.70 -8.42
N CYS A 161 4.39 -16.55 -9.42
CA CYS A 161 4.63 -17.99 -9.29
C CYS A 161 5.00 -18.58 -10.66
N LEU A 162 5.46 -19.82 -10.67
CA LEU A 162 5.61 -20.56 -11.91
C LEU A 162 4.23 -20.80 -12.54
N THR A 163 4.18 -20.93 -13.87
CA THR A 163 2.92 -21.05 -14.62
C THR A 163 2.13 -22.30 -14.22
N GLU A 164 2.81 -23.38 -13.86
CA GLU A 164 2.23 -24.62 -13.33
C GLU A 164 1.63 -24.46 -11.92
N GLU A 165 2.14 -23.53 -11.12
CA GLU A 165 1.72 -23.28 -9.73
C GLU A 165 0.63 -22.21 -9.62
N GLN A 166 0.16 -21.67 -10.74
CA GLN A 166 -0.86 -20.63 -10.75
C GLN A 166 -2.20 -21.15 -10.21
N ALA A 167 -2.88 -20.31 -9.44
CA ALA A 167 -4.19 -20.64 -8.90
C ALA A 167 -5.25 -19.64 -9.39
N SER A 168 -6.50 -20.10 -9.51
CA SER A 168 -7.64 -19.25 -9.86
C SER A 168 -7.78 -17.99 -8.98
N PRO A 169 -7.61 -18.07 -7.64
CA PRO A 169 -7.82 -16.91 -6.77
C PRO A 169 -6.65 -15.91 -6.72
N ASP A 170 -5.54 -16.12 -7.43
CA ASP A 170 -4.33 -15.26 -7.31
C ASP A 170 -4.61 -13.77 -7.51
N LEU A 171 -5.34 -13.44 -8.57
CA LEU A 171 -5.68 -12.05 -8.86
C LEU A 171 -6.62 -11.48 -7.80
N SER A 172 -7.60 -12.26 -7.36
CA SER A 172 -8.55 -11.89 -6.30
C SER A 172 -7.85 -11.67 -4.96
N LEU A 173 -6.81 -12.45 -4.65
CA LEU A 173 -5.99 -12.28 -3.45
C LEU A 173 -5.23 -10.95 -3.49
N THR A 174 -4.51 -10.67 -4.59
CA THR A 174 -3.82 -9.37 -4.73
C THR A 174 -4.80 -8.19 -4.68
N LEU A 175 -6.01 -8.35 -5.19
CA LEU A 175 -7.06 -7.34 -5.12
C LEU A 175 -7.57 -7.11 -3.70
N ALA A 176 -7.82 -8.17 -2.94
CA ALA A 176 -8.25 -8.08 -1.56
C ALA A 176 -7.20 -7.36 -0.71
N ILE A 177 -5.94 -7.77 -0.82
CA ILE A 177 -4.81 -7.16 -0.08
C ILE A 177 -4.61 -5.70 -0.50
N ALA A 178 -4.61 -5.39 -1.80
CA ALA A 178 -4.46 -4.01 -2.27
C ALA A 178 -5.58 -3.08 -1.75
N ARG A 179 -6.82 -3.59 -1.66
CA ARG A 179 -7.95 -2.85 -1.08
C ARG A 179 -7.81 -2.66 0.42
N GLU A 180 -7.40 -3.69 1.14
CA GLU A 180 -7.13 -3.60 2.58
C GLU A 180 -6.06 -2.56 2.87
N VAL A 181 -4.92 -2.65 2.19
CA VAL A 181 -3.82 -1.68 2.32
C VAL A 181 -4.29 -0.26 1.98
N GLY A 182 -5.02 -0.08 0.87
CA GLY A 182 -5.57 1.21 0.48
C GLY A 182 -6.55 1.79 1.51
N ASN A 183 -7.45 0.96 2.06
CA ASN A 183 -8.42 1.38 3.07
C ASN A 183 -7.76 1.74 4.41
N SER A 184 -6.72 1.00 4.80
CA SER A 184 -5.94 1.28 6.01
C SER A 184 -5.16 2.59 5.86
N LEU A 185 -4.52 2.84 4.70
CA LEU A 185 -3.89 4.13 4.39
C LEU A 185 -4.88 5.30 4.44
N LEU A 186 -6.10 5.09 3.92
CA LEU A 186 -7.17 6.07 4.00
C LEU A 186 -7.56 6.38 5.44
N THR A 187 -7.79 5.34 6.24
CA THR A 187 -8.16 5.47 7.65
C THR A 187 -7.10 6.20 8.45
N ASP A 188 -5.82 5.83 8.28
CA ASP A 188 -4.70 6.46 8.99
C ASP A 188 -4.57 7.94 8.66
N SER A 189 -4.75 8.32 7.39
CA SER A 189 -4.72 9.72 7.00
C SER A 189 -5.90 10.52 7.54
N LEU A 190 -7.11 9.94 7.58
CA LEU A 190 -8.29 10.60 8.15
C LEU A 190 -8.14 10.79 9.66
N LEU A 191 -7.58 9.79 10.36
CA LEU A 191 -7.25 9.91 11.78
C LEU A 191 -6.18 10.99 12.02
N ALA A 192 -5.13 11.02 11.19
CA ALA A 192 -4.09 12.05 11.28
C ALA A 192 -4.66 13.45 11.03
N GLU A 193 -5.59 13.61 10.09
CA GLU A 193 -6.27 14.88 9.83
C GLU A 193 -7.18 15.31 10.98
N SER A 194 -8.00 14.41 11.50
CA SER A 194 -8.83 14.64 12.69
C SER A 194 -7.99 15.08 13.89
N ASN A 195 -6.88 14.37 14.15
CA ASN A 195 -5.94 14.73 15.23
C ASN A 195 -5.31 16.11 15.02
N ARG A 196 -4.99 16.49 13.78
CA ARG A 196 -4.51 17.86 13.48
C ARG A 196 -5.57 18.90 13.81
N HIS A 197 -6.83 18.67 13.45
CA HIS A 197 -7.93 19.58 13.77
C HIS A 197 -8.20 19.68 15.27
N LEU A 198 -8.18 18.56 15.99
CA LEU A 198 -8.29 18.56 17.46
C LEU A 198 -7.17 19.36 18.10
N ASN A 199 -5.92 19.16 17.68
CA ASN A 199 -4.79 19.92 18.21
C ASN A 199 -4.89 21.42 17.90
N GLN A 200 -5.41 21.80 16.73
CA GLN A 200 -5.67 23.21 16.39
C GLN A 200 -6.77 23.79 17.30
N MET A 201 -7.87 23.07 17.50
CA MET A 201 -8.94 23.50 18.40
C MET A 201 -8.45 23.66 19.84
N TYR A 202 -7.72 22.68 20.37
CA TYR A 202 -7.14 22.78 21.71
C TYR A 202 -6.16 23.95 21.82
N GLY A 203 -5.31 24.17 20.81
CA GLY A 203 -4.42 25.33 20.78
C GLY A 203 -5.17 26.68 20.85
N LEU A 204 -6.31 26.79 20.16
CA LEU A 204 -7.15 27.99 20.22
C LEU A 204 -7.80 28.18 21.60
N LEU A 205 -8.38 27.11 22.17
CA LEU A 205 -9.07 27.17 23.45
C LEU A 205 -8.12 27.41 24.63
N GLU A 206 -6.90 26.90 24.56
CA GLU A 206 -5.85 27.18 25.55
C GLU A 206 -5.35 28.62 25.48
N SER A 207 -5.42 29.26 24.33
CA SER A 207 -5.04 30.67 24.16
C SER A 207 -6.14 31.69 24.52
N MET A 208 -7.34 31.24 24.87
CA MET A 208 -8.43 32.14 25.25
C MET A 208 -8.20 32.75 26.63
N ASP A 209 -8.57 34.03 26.77
CA ASP A 209 -8.57 34.72 28.07
C ASP A 209 -9.73 34.24 28.97
N ASP A 210 -10.83 33.75 28.37
CA ASP A 210 -11.96 33.20 29.10
C ASP A 210 -11.69 31.76 29.58
N GLY A 211 -12.24 31.41 30.74
CA GLY A 211 -12.28 30.03 31.23
C GLY A 211 -13.27 29.18 30.43
N VAL A 212 -12.78 28.12 29.78
CA VAL A 212 -13.60 27.20 28.98
C VAL A 212 -13.58 25.81 29.59
N MET A 213 -14.78 25.24 29.73
CA MET A 213 -15.02 23.88 30.19
C MET A 213 -16.08 23.22 29.29
N ALA A 214 -15.87 21.96 28.90
CA ALA A 214 -16.84 21.20 28.12
C ALA A 214 -16.95 19.76 28.64
N TRP A 215 -18.17 19.21 28.59
CA TRP A 215 -18.50 17.86 29.04
C TRP A 215 -19.47 17.17 28.07
N ASN A 216 -19.54 15.84 28.12
CA ASN A 216 -20.46 15.06 27.30
C ASN A 216 -21.87 14.97 27.91
N GLU A 217 -22.81 14.32 27.22
CA GLU A 217 -24.20 14.17 27.69
C GLU A 217 -24.32 13.45 29.04
N GLN A 218 -23.34 12.63 29.42
CA GLN A 218 -23.26 11.94 30.70
C GLN A 218 -22.65 12.82 31.82
N GLY A 219 -22.30 14.07 31.54
CA GLY A 219 -21.69 14.99 32.48
C GLY A 219 -20.19 14.74 32.71
N ILE A 220 -19.53 13.93 31.88
CA ILE A 220 -18.10 13.64 32.00
C ILE A 220 -17.31 14.76 31.33
N LEU A 221 -16.38 15.36 32.07
CA LEU A 221 -15.49 16.41 31.60
C LEU A 221 -14.63 15.89 30.43
N GLN A 222 -14.69 16.61 29.31
CA GLN A 222 -13.93 16.34 28.08
C GLN A 222 -12.82 17.38 27.86
N PHE A 223 -13.05 18.62 28.28
CA PHE A 223 -12.09 19.71 28.09
C PHE A 223 -12.14 20.71 29.24
N LEU A 224 -10.96 21.18 29.63
CA LEU A 224 -10.73 22.19 30.65
C LEU A 224 -9.45 22.96 30.29
N ASN A 225 -9.57 24.24 29.92
CA ASN A 225 -8.41 25.07 29.64
C ASN A 225 -7.74 25.59 30.92
N VAL A 226 -6.51 26.10 30.79
CA VAL A 226 -5.73 26.63 31.93
C VAL A 226 -6.46 27.75 32.68
N GLN A 227 -7.19 28.63 31.98
CA GLN A 227 -7.92 29.73 32.62
C GLN A 227 -9.05 29.21 33.52
N ALA A 228 -9.88 28.29 33.03
CA ALA A 228 -10.95 27.68 33.84
C ALA A 228 -10.38 26.84 34.99
N ALA A 229 -9.29 26.09 34.77
CA ALA A 229 -8.62 25.35 35.83
C ALA A 229 -8.16 26.30 36.97
N THR A 230 -7.59 27.44 36.60
CA THR A 230 -7.13 28.46 37.56
C THR A 230 -8.30 29.11 38.30
N LEU A 231 -9.34 29.53 37.56
CA LEU A 231 -10.52 30.20 38.11
C LEU A 231 -11.34 29.31 39.04
N LEU A 232 -11.39 28.00 38.77
CA LEU A 232 -12.17 27.02 39.53
C LEU A 232 -11.31 26.22 40.52
N HIS A 233 -10.00 26.53 40.62
CA HIS A 233 -9.04 25.83 41.47
C HIS A 233 -9.01 24.31 41.25
N LEU A 234 -9.10 23.89 39.99
CA LEU A 234 -9.07 22.49 39.56
C LEU A 234 -7.68 22.12 39.03
N ASP A 235 -7.29 20.86 39.24
CA ASP A 235 -6.14 20.27 38.55
C ASP A 235 -6.57 19.76 37.17
N ALA A 236 -5.97 20.29 36.09
CA ALA A 236 -6.40 20.00 34.74
C ALA A 236 -6.28 18.51 34.37
N GLN A 237 -5.21 17.82 34.77
CA GLN A 237 -5.02 16.41 34.44
C GLN A 237 -5.89 15.50 35.30
N ALA A 238 -6.00 15.76 36.59
CA ALA A 238 -6.77 14.96 37.53
C ALA A 238 -8.29 15.18 37.41
N SER A 239 -8.72 16.25 36.75
CA SER A 239 -10.14 16.54 36.51
C SER A 239 -10.66 15.91 35.21
N GLN A 240 -9.79 15.64 34.24
CA GLN A 240 -10.18 15.03 32.97
C GLN A 240 -10.85 13.67 33.16
N GLY A 241 -11.98 13.44 32.49
CA GLY A 241 -12.75 12.21 32.58
C GLY A 241 -13.58 12.03 33.86
N LYS A 242 -13.61 13.00 34.78
CA LYS A 242 -14.51 12.98 35.95
C LYS A 242 -15.88 13.57 35.66
N ASN A 243 -16.87 13.22 36.48
CA ASN A 243 -18.19 13.84 36.38
C ASN A 243 -18.15 15.29 36.89
N ILE A 244 -18.78 16.21 36.16
CA ILE A 244 -18.73 17.64 36.48
C ILE A 244 -19.33 17.97 37.85
N ASN A 245 -20.33 17.21 38.29
CA ASN A 245 -20.97 17.40 39.59
C ASN A 245 -20.05 17.07 40.77
N GLU A 246 -18.99 16.28 40.54
CA GLU A 246 -17.96 15.98 41.55
C GLU A 246 -16.88 17.08 41.61
N LEU A 247 -16.75 17.88 40.55
CA LEU A 247 -15.71 18.89 40.39
C LEU A 247 -16.20 20.26 40.83
N VAL A 248 -17.40 20.66 40.40
CA VAL A 248 -17.96 21.99 40.65
C VAL A 248 -19.46 21.91 40.88
N THR A 249 -19.97 22.74 41.79
CA THR A 249 -21.41 22.90 41.99
C THR A 249 -21.90 24.06 41.13
N LEU A 250 -22.64 23.74 40.07
CA LEU A 250 -23.24 24.75 39.20
C LEU A 250 -24.43 25.44 39.92
N PRO A 251 -24.61 26.76 39.75
CA PRO A 251 -25.77 27.46 40.28
C PRO A 251 -27.06 26.89 39.68
N ALA A 252 -28.14 26.88 40.47
CA ALA A 252 -29.45 26.47 39.97
C ALA A 252 -29.90 27.43 38.85
N LEU A 253 -30.29 26.86 37.70
CA LEU A 253 -30.89 27.56 36.56
C LEU A 253 -32.27 28.12 36.91
#